data_AF-A0ABD0MWE3-F1
#
_entry.id   AF-A0ABD0MWE3-F1
#
_cell.length_a   1.000
_cell.length_b   1.000
_cell.length_c   1.000
_cell.angle_alpha   90.00
_cell.angle_beta   90.00
_cell.angle_gamma   90.00
#
_symmetry.space_group_name_H-M   'P 1'
#
loop_
_entity.id
_entity.type
_entity.pdbx_description
1 polymer ?
#
loop_
_entity_poly.entity_id
_entity_poly.type
_entity_poly.pdbx_seq_one_letter_code
_entity_poly.pdbx_strand_id
1 'polypeptide(L)' 'MSRIKKRAAFNPVKQALYKEGIRFRLLYPALLKVTFKEDSFIFETPDDTNDFYEKQ' A
#
# COMPACT_ATOMS: atom_id res chain seq x y z
N MET A 1 -0.49 -10.81 -15.27
CA MET A 1 0.40 -9.64 -14.99
C MET A 1 1.73 -10.11 -14.42
N SER A 2 2.86 -9.56 -14.89
CA SER A 2 4.19 -9.82 -14.28
C SER A 2 4.30 -9.22 -12.88
N ARG A 3 5.08 -9.83 -11.98
CA ARG A 3 5.33 -9.33 -10.61
C ARG A 3 5.84 -7.89 -10.58
N ILE A 4 6.62 -7.48 -11.57
CA ILE A 4 7.12 -6.11 -11.70
C ILE A 4 5.94 -5.12 -11.88
N LYS A 5 4.96 -5.47 -12.71
CA LYS A 5 3.76 -4.64 -12.94
C LYS A 5 2.91 -4.52 -11.69
N LYS A 6 2.73 -5.61 -10.93
CA LYS A 6 2.01 -5.58 -9.64
C LYS A 6 2.67 -4.65 -8.62
N ARG A 7 4.00 -4.69 -8.51
CA ARG A 7 4.75 -3.81 -7.58
C ARG A 7 4.72 -2.33 -8.01
N ALA A 8 4.74 -2.07 -9.31
CA ALA A 8 4.62 -0.73 -9.87
C ALA A 8 3.21 -0.14 -9.66
N ALA A 9 2.17 -0.97 -9.65
CA ALA A 9 0.80 -0.54 -9.40
C ALA A 9 0.61 0.10 -8.01
N PHE A 10 1.45 -0.24 -7.03
CA PHE A 10 1.47 0.40 -5.72
C PHE A 10 2.22 1.75 -5.67
N ASN A 11 2.82 2.21 -6.77
CA ASN A 11 3.61 3.46 -6.77
C ASN A 11 2.78 4.70 -6.40
N PRO A 12 1.56 4.92 -6.94
CA PRO A 12 0.74 6.07 -6.56
C PRO A 12 0.38 6.03 -5.07
N VAL A 13 -0.03 4.86 -4.57
CA VAL A 13 -0.36 4.64 -3.16
C VAL A 13 0.82 4.90 -2.24
N LYS A 14 2.01 4.39 -2.59
CA LYS A 14 3.25 4.64 -1.83
C LYS A 14 3.59 6.13 -1.74
N GLN A 15 3.36 6.91 -2.81
CA GLN A 15 3.57 8.35 -2.77
C GLN A 15 2.58 9.05 -1.85
N ALA A 16 1.30 8.66 -1.87
CA ALA A 16 0.30 9.22 -0.96
C ALA A 16 0.66 8.92 0.51
N LEU A 17 0.94 7.66 0.84
CA LEU A 17 1.34 7.25 2.19
C LEU A 17 2.61 7.98 2.67
N TYR A 18 3.57 8.19 1.77
CA TYR A 18 4.79 8.92 2.10
C TYR A 18 4.52 10.40 2.43
N LYS A 19 3.66 11.08 1.65
CA LYS A 19 3.27 12.47 1.91
C LYS A 19 2.60 12.64 3.28
N GLU A 20 1.82 11.64 3.69
CA GLU A 20 1.08 11.59 4.94
C GLU A 20 1.93 11.12 6.14
N GLY A 21 3.22 10.81 5.91
CA GLY A 21 4.12 10.32 6.95
C GLY A 21 3.79 8.90 7.45
N ILE A 22 2.98 8.16 6.70
CA ILE A 22 2.52 6.82 7.08
C ILE A 22 3.61 5.79 6.76
N ARG A 23 3.86 4.89 7.72
CA ARG A 23 4.84 3.81 7.53
C ARG A 23 4.27 2.71 6.66
N PHE A 24 5.01 2.28 5.65
CA PHE A 24 4.62 1.15 4.80
C PHE A 24 5.81 0.25 4.47
N ARG A 25 5.52 -1.01 4.11
CA ARG A 25 6.49 -1.97 3.56
C ARG A 25 5.89 -2.75 2.42
N LEU A 26 6.69 -2.97 1.38
CA LEU A 26 6.32 -3.86 0.28
C LEU A 26 6.88 -5.27 0.55
N LEU A 27 6.00 -6.21 0.87
CA LEU A 27 6.34 -7.62 1.10
C LEU A 27 6.34 -8.40 -0.23
N TYR A 28 7.10 -9.49 -0.26
CA TYR A 28 7.11 -10.41 -1.39
C TYR A 28 5.80 -11.22 -1.45
N PRO A 29 5.24 -11.49 -2.64
CA PRO A 29 5.70 -11.07 -3.97
C PRO A 29 5.26 -9.66 -4.39
N ALA A 30 4.13 -9.16 -3.90
CA ALA A 30 3.61 -7.81 -4.15
C ALA A 30 2.48 -7.47 -3.17
N LEU A 31 2.75 -7.53 -1.87
CA LEU A 31 1.78 -7.16 -0.83
C LEU A 31 2.21 -5.84 -0.20
N LEU A 32 1.30 -4.89 -0.02
CA LEU A 32 1.59 -3.63 0.64
C LEU A 32 1.11 -3.71 2.10
N LYS A 33 2.06 -3.69 3.04
CA LYS A 33 1.77 -3.53 4.46
C LYS A 33 1.78 -2.05 4.81
N VAL A 34 0.69 -1.54 5.35
CA VAL A 34 0.56 -0.17 5.86
C VAL A 34 0.41 -0.23 7.37
N THR A 35 1.17 0.58 8.10
CA THR A 35 1.10 0.67 9.56
C THR A 35 0.59 2.05 9.94
N PHE A 36 -0.56 2.09 10.60
CA PHE A 36 -1.24 3.32 10.99
C PHE A 36 -1.81 3.15 12.40
N LYS A 37 -1.52 4.10 13.31
CA LYS A 37 -1.99 4.10 14.70
C LYS A 37 -1.87 2.73 15.39
N GLU A 38 -0.67 2.13 15.31
CA GLU A 38 -0.31 0.82 15.87
C GLU A 38 -0.92 -0.40 15.16
N ASP A 39 -1.96 -0.22 14.35
CA ASP A 39 -2.52 -1.26 13.51
C ASP A 39 -1.73 -1.47 12.22
N SER A 40 -1.80 -2.69 11.71
CA SER A 40 -1.13 -3.11 10.49
C SER A 40 -2.11 -3.74 9.52
N PHE A 41 -2.22 -3.14 8.34
CA PHE A 41 -3.09 -3.62 7.26
C PHE A 41 -2.23 -4.16 6.12
N ILE A 42 -2.67 -5.25 5.49
CA ILE A 42 -1.99 -5.86 4.34
C ILE A 42 -2.95 -5.85 3.16
N PHE A 43 -2.49 -5.30 2.05
CA PHE A 43 -3.25 -5.18 0.82
C PHE A 43 -2.60 -5.98 -0.30
N GLU A 44 -3.40 -6.76 -1.02
CA GLU A 44 -2.97 -7.51 -2.20
C GLU A 44 -3.10 -6.70 -3.49
N THR A 45 -3.95 -5.67 -3.47
CA THR A 45 -4.20 -4.78 -4.60
C THR A 45 -4.08 -3.30 -4.19
N PRO A 46 -3.72 -2.41 -5.14
CA PRO A 46 -3.67 -0.97 -4.88
C PRO A 46 -5.05 -0.38 -4.61
N ASP A 47 -6.10 -0.87 -5.29
CA ASP A 47 -7.49 -0.43 -5.13
C ASP A 47 -7.95 -0.60 -3.68
N ASP A 48 -7.71 -1.77 -3.08
CA ASP A 48 -8.05 -2.00 -1.66
C ASP A 48 -7.33 -1.03 -0.70
N THR A 49 -6.14 -0.56 -1.09
CA THR A 49 -5.38 0.39 -0.25
C THR A 49 -5.95 1.81 -0.35
N ASN A 50 -6.32 2.24 -1.55
CA ASN A 50 -6.94 3.56 -1.75
C ASN A 50 -8.29 3.64 -1.05
N ASP A 51 -9.14 2.64 -1.21
CA ASP A 51 -10.45 2.59 -0.55
C ASP A 51 -10.36 2.60 0.98
N PHE A 52 -9.34 1.95 1.55
CA PHE A 52 -9.09 1.99 2.98
C PHE A 52 -8.67 3.39 3.46
N TYR A 53 -7.84 4.07 2.67
CA TYR A 53 -7.33 5.39 3.01
C TYR A 53 -8.39 6.49 2.86
N GLU A 54 -9.21 6.46 1.80
CA GLU A 54 -10.30 7.43 1.61
C GLU A 54 -11.45 7.29 2.61
N LYS A 55 -11.58 6.13 3.28
CA LYS A 55 -12.63 5.85 4.27
C LYS A 55 -12.23 6.14 5.72
N GLN A 56 -10.98 6.52 6.00
CA GLN A 56 -10.50 6.94 7.33
C GLN A 56 -10.61 8.45 7.50
#